data_AF-A0A537H8B0-F1
#
_entry.id   AF-A0A537H8B0-F1
#
_cell.length_a   1.000
_cell.length_b   1.000
_cell.length_c   1.000
_cell.angle_alpha   90.00
_cell.angle_beta   90.00
_cell.angle_gamma   90.00
#
_symmetry.space_group_name_H-M   'P 1'
#
loop_
_entity.id
_entity.type
_entity.pdbx_description
1 polymer ?
#
loop_
_entity_poly.entity_id
_entity_poly.type
_entity_poly.pdbx_seq_one_letter_code
_entity_poly.pdbx_strand_id
1 'polypeptide(L)'
;MLSTNLRLLCMNCGEWDSIRGVDTLREVVRCPKCRSSLIAATYRSNDALGPIINKKRRGSKLGPEEEKEWMTAWRSAGLIQNYGKRAGIVLAARGVGPTTATRILRNRLAREDDLYLSVLRAEREFERTRMFWD
;
A
#
# COMPACT_ATOMS: atom_id res chain seq x y z
N MET A 1 18.56 1.95 -4.66
CA MET A 1 17.27 1.38 -4.18
C MET A 1 16.45 2.53 -3.61
N LEU A 2 15.14 2.57 -3.86
CA LEU A 2 14.14 3.54 -3.34
C LEU A 2 13.84 4.82 -4.16
N SER A 3 13.95 4.79 -5.49
CA SER A 3 13.01 5.57 -6.34
C SER A 3 11.76 4.73 -6.63
N THR A 4 11.21 4.09 -5.59
CA THR A 4 9.99 3.30 -5.75
C THR A 4 8.79 4.22 -5.64
N ASN A 5 8.10 4.38 -6.76
CA ASN A 5 6.85 5.11 -6.81
C ASN A 5 5.71 4.21 -6.34
N LEU A 6 4.88 4.73 -5.45
CA LEU A 6 3.61 4.13 -5.08
C LEU A 6 2.47 4.84 -5.81
N ARG A 7 1.45 4.08 -6.17
CA ARG A 7 0.16 4.66 -6.51
C ARG A 7 -0.68 4.76 -5.25
N LEU A 8 -1.20 5.94 -5.00
CA LEU A 8 -2.04 6.27 -3.85
C LEU A 8 -3.45 6.56 -4.34
N LEU A 9 -4.44 5.84 -3.81
CA LEU A 9 -5.84 6.06 -4.13
C LEU A 9 -6.65 6.32 -2.87
N CYS A 10 -7.56 7.29 -2.94
CA CYS A 10 -8.50 7.52 -1.85
C CYS A 10 -9.63 6.49 -1.88
N MET A 11 -9.68 5.61 -0.89
CA MET A 11 -10.75 4.62 -0.75
C MET A 11 -12.09 5.24 -0.34
N ASN A 12 -12.08 6.45 0.23
CA ASN A 12 -13.29 7.14 0.70
C ASN A 12 -14.05 7.84 -0.43
N CYS A 13 -13.40 8.74 -1.17
CA CYS A 13 -14.05 9.46 -2.27
C CYS A 13 -13.75 8.89 -3.66
N GLY A 14 -12.73 8.05 -3.85
CA GLY A 14 -12.37 7.50 -5.17
C GLY A 14 -11.89 8.53 -6.21
N GLU A 15 -11.86 9.82 -5.88
CA GLU A 15 -11.54 10.92 -6.80
C GLU A 15 -10.06 11.30 -6.82
N TRP A 16 -9.27 10.82 -5.86
CA TRP A 16 -7.84 11.06 -5.82
C TRP A 16 -7.09 9.79 -6.14
N ASP A 17 -6.29 9.86 -7.20
CA ASP A 17 -5.36 8.85 -7.67
C ASP A 17 -4.06 9.58 -8.04
N SER A 18 -2.95 9.20 -7.42
CA SER A 18 -1.66 9.85 -7.64
C SER A 18 -0.52 8.87 -7.50
N ILE A 19 0.44 8.97 -8.41
CA ILE A 19 1.73 8.29 -8.27
C ILE A 19 2.66 9.24 -7.50
N ARG A 20 3.31 8.74 -6.44
CA ARG A 20 4.22 9.51 -5.58
C ARG A 20 5.45 8.69 -5.24
N GLY A 21 6.60 9.37 -5.18
CA GLY A 21 7.79 8.82 -4.54
C GLY A 21 7.55 8.66 -3.04
N VAL A 22 7.99 7.55 -2.47
CA VAL A 22 7.85 7.25 -1.04
C VAL A 22 8.52 8.32 -0.17
N ASP A 23 9.65 8.85 -0.63
CA ASP A 23 10.39 9.95 -0.01
C ASP A 23 9.54 11.21 0.16
N THR A 24 8.63 11.47 -0.79
CA THR A 24 7.72 12.63 -0.80
C THR A 24 6.48 12.45 0.08
N LEU A 25 6.26 11.26 0.64
CA LEU A 25 5.13 11.02 1.53
C LEU A 25 5.28 11.81 2.83
N ARG A 26 4.16 12.37 3.28
CA ARG A 26 4.05 13.00 4.59
C ARG A 26 3.87 11.92 5.67
N GLU A 27 4.22 12.26 6.91
CA GLU A 27 3.94 11.41 8.08
C GLU A 27 2.45 11.07 8.20
N VAL A 28 1.57 11.98 7.77
CA VAL A 28 0.13 11.72 7.66
C VAL A 28 -0.30 11.93 6.22
N VAL A 29 -0.74 10.86 5.56
CA VAL A 29 -1.25 10.91 4.19
C VAL A 29 -2.75 11.19 4.22
N ARG A 30 -3.18 12.24 3.51
CA ARG A 30 -4.60 12.61 3.39
C ARG A 30 -4.96 12.87 1.94
N CYS A 31 -6.21 12.57 1.61
CA CYS A 31 -6.79 12.90 0.33
C CYS A 31 -6.85 14.44 0.17
N PRO A 32 -6.31 15.02 -0.90
CA PRO A 32 -6.42 16.45 -1.16
C PRO A 32 -7.83 16.87 -1.57
N LYS A 33 -8.71 15.93 -1.93
CA LYS A 33 -10.10 16.19 -2.35
C LYS A 33 -11.08 16.16 -1.17
N CYS A 34 -11.07 15.09 -0.38
CA CYS A 34 -12.04 14.89 0.72
C CYS A 34 -11.43 14.92 2.13
N ARG A 35 -10.10 15.12 2.27
CA ARG A 35 -9.35 15.12 3.54
C ARG A 35 -9.33 13.80 4.33
N SER A 36 -9.96 12.74 3.84
CA SER A 36 -9.89 11.40 4.44
C SER A 36 -8.46 10.88 4.48
N SER A 37 -8.10 10.17 5.55
CA SER A 37 -6.83 9.45 5.71
C SER A 37 -6.88 8.01 5.19
N LEU A 38 -8.03 7.57 4.66
CA LEU A 38 -8.20 6.22 4.12
C LEU A 38 -7.62 6.15 2.69
N ILE A 39 -6.29 6.10 2.62
CA ILE A 39 -5.52 6.14 1.39
C ILE A 39 -4.84 4.79 1.16
N ALA A 40 -5.31 4.04 0.16
CA ALA A 40 -4.65 2.81 -0.25
C ALA A 40 -3.32 3.12 -0.94
N ALA A 41 -2.28 2.36 -0.60
CA ALA A 41 -1.03 2.32 -1.34
C ALA A 41 -0.94 0.99 -2.10
N THR A 42 -0.56 1.07 -3.38
CA THR A 42 -0.42 -0.08 -4.29
C THR A 42 0.69 0.16 -5.31
N TYR A 43 1.02 -0.87 -6.09
CA TYR A 43 2.00 -0.76 -7.18
C TYR A 43 1.53 0.22 -8.25
N ARG A 44 2.50 0.91 -8.88
CA ARG A 44 2.25 1.86 -9.98
C ARG A 44 1.36 1.28 -11.10
N SER A 45 1.56 0.01 -11.42
CA SER A 45 0.89 -0.71 -12.50
C SER A 45 -0.55 -1.15 -12.19
N ASN A 46 -1.04 -0.94 -10.96
CA ASN A 46 -2.38 -1.37 -10.58
C ASN A 46 -3.45 -0.37 -11.03
N ASP A 47 -3.78 -0.41 -12.32
CA ASP A 47 -4.82 0.42 -12.94
C ASP A 47 -6.25 -0.01 -12.58
N ALA A 48 -6.43 -1.27 -12.16
CA ALA A 48 -7.74 -1.83 -11.85
C ALA A 48 -8.36 -1.28 -10.56
N LEU A 49 -7.55 -0.86 -9.59
CA LEU A 49 -8.03 -0.48 -8.27
C LEU A 49 -8.96 0.76 -8.29
N GLY A 50 -8.69 1.75 -9.14
CA GLY A 50 -9.54 2.95 -9.27
C GLY A 50 -10.98 2.62 -9.69
N PRO A 51 -11.18 1.88 -10.79
CA PRO A 51 -12.47 1.33 -11.18
C PRO A 51 -13.15 0.50 -10.08
N ILE A 52 -12.41 -0.37 -9.37
CA ILE A 52 -12.94 -1.19 -8.28
C ILE A 52 -13.47 -0.33 -7.12
N ILE A 53 -12.71 0.68 -6.69
CA ILE A 53 -13.14 1.63 -5.66
C ILE A 53 -14.44 2.33 -6.07
N ASN A 54 -14.49 2.84 -7.31
CA ASN A 54 -15.67 3.54 -7.82
C ASN A 54 -16.89 2.61 -7.92
N LYS A 55 -16.70 1.36 -8.34
CA LYS A 55 -17.75 0.34 -8.39
C LYS A 55 -18.32 0.05 -7.00
N LYS A 56 -17.47 -0.16 -5.99
CA LYS A 56 -17.89 -0.35 -4.59
C LYS A 56 -18.64 0.87 -4.05
N ARG A 57 -18.15 2.10 -4.34
CA ARG A 57 -18.80 3.36 -3.91
C ARG A 57 -20.20 3.55 -4.49
N ARG A 58 -20.44 3.09 -5.72
CA ARG A 58 -21.76 3.12 -6.36
C ARG A 58 -22.72 2.05 -5.84
N GLY A 59 -22.30 1.24 -4.86
CA GLY A 59 -23.09 0.12 -4.33
C GLY A 59 -23.17 -1.08 -5.29
N SER A 60 -22.36 -1.12 -6.34
CA SER A 60 -22.34 -2.24 -7.28
C SER A 60 -21.60 -3.44 -6.67
N LYS A 61 -22.06 -4.65 -7.02
CA LYS A 61 -21.45 -5.90 -6.56
C LYS A 61 -20.08 -6.10 -7.20
N LEU A 62 -19.06 -6.37 -6.39
CA LEU A 62 -17.73 -6.76 -6.86
C LEU A 62 -17.70 -8.27 -7.14
N GLY A 63 -16.98 -8.67 -8.18
CA GLY A 63 -16.62 -10.07 -8.42
C GLY A 63 -15.60 -10.57 -7.39
N PRO A 64 -15.32 -11.89 -7.34
CA PRO A 64 -14.40 -12.46 -6.36
C PRO A 64 -12.98 -11.86 -6.40
N GLU A 65 -12.44 -11.64 -7.59
CA GLU A 65 -11.11 -11.03 -7.76
C GLU A 65 -11.10 -9.54 -7.38
N GLU A 66 -12.12 -8.80 -7.78
CA GLU A 66 -12.27 -7.38 -7.41
C GLU A 66 -12.43 -7.21 -5.89
N GLU A 67 -13.16 -8.10 -5.22
CA GLU A 67 -13.32 -8.07 -3.76
C GLU A 67 -12.01 -8.38 -3.06
N LYS A 68 -11.21 -9.34 -3.57
CA LYS A 68 -9.86 -9.63 -3.04
C LYS A 68 -8.94 -8.42 -3.19
N GLU A 69 -8.97 -7.75 -4.34
CA GLU A 69 -8.18 -6.54 -4.60
C GLU A 69 -8.64 -5.38 -3.70
N TRP A 70 -9.95 -5.17 -3.59
CA TRP A 70 -10.53 -4.15 -2.71
C TRP A 70 -10.13 -4.37 -1.24
N MET A 71 -10.21 -5.61 -0.75
CA MET A 71 -9.78 -5.96 0.61
C MET A 71 -8.28 -5.75 0.83
N THR A 72 -7.47 -6.03 -0.19
CA THR A 72 -6.02 -5.78 -0.15
C THR A 72 -5.73 -4.29 -0.05
N ALA A 73 -6.38 -3.47 -0.88
CA ALA A 73 -6.29 -2.01 -0.83
C ALA A 73 -6.82 -1.42 0.49
N TRP A 74 -7.91 -1.97 1.03
CA TRP A 74 -8.46 -1.55 2.32
C TRP A 74 -7.46 -1.79 3.46
N ARG A 75 -6.81 -2.96 3.48
CA ARG A 75 -5.76 -3.27 4.46
C ARG A 75 -4.55 -2.37 4.30
N SER A 76 -4.12 -2.07 3.07
CA SER A 76 -3.02 -1.14 2.83
C SER A 76 -3.37 0.28 3.31
N ALA A 77 -4.61 0.71 3.09
CA ALA A 77 -5.11 1.99 3.61
C ALA A 77 -5.09 2.06 5.13
N GLY A 78 -5.46 0.97 5.82
CA GLY A 78 -5.32 0.87 7.27
C GLY A 78 -3.87 1.03 7.74
N LEU A 79 -2.89 0.45 7.03
CA LEU A 79 -1.48 0.60 7.36
C LEU A 79 -0.99 2.05 7.15
N ILE A 80 -1.36 2.67 6.03
CA ILE A 80 -1.02 4.08 5.76
C ILE A 80 -1.65 5.00 6.82
N GLN A 81 -2.88 4.73 7.24
CA GLN A 81 -3.56 5.51 8.26
C GLN A 81 -2.87 5.42 9.63
N ASN A 82 -2.35 4.24 10.00
CA ASN A 82 -1.73 4.01 11.32
C ASN A 82 -0.23 4.36 11.36
N TYR A 83 0.52 4.10 10.29
CA TYR A 83 1.98 4.21 10.27
C TYR A 83 2.51 5.25 9.26
N GLY A 84 1.64 5.88 8.46
CA GLY A 84 2.02 7.00 7.63
C GLY A 84 3.10 6.67 6.60
N LYS A 85 4.13 7.52 6.54
CA LYS A 85 5.30 7.37 5.67
C LYS A 85 5.98 6.02 5.85
N ARG A 86 6.09 5.49 7.07
CA ARG A 86 6.70 4.19 7.35
C ARG A 86 5.96 3.05 6.64
N ALA A 87 4.62 3.08 6.63
CA ALA A 87 3.85 2.11 5.86
C ALA A 87 4.10 2.25 4.35
N GLY A 88 4.22 3.47 3.84
CA GLY A 88 4.61 3.72 2.45
C GLY A 88 5.96 3.09 2.09
N ILE A 89 6.98 3.25 2.93
CA ILE A 89 8.30 2.64 2.73
C ILE A 89 8.20 1.12 2.63
N VAL A 90 7.47 0.50 3.56
CA VAL A 90 7.35 -0.96 3.60
C VAL A 90 6.52 -1.49 2.43
N LEU A 91 5.41 -0.84 2.08
CA LEU A 91 4.53 -1.27 0.97
C LEU A 91 5.14 -1.01 -0.41
N ALA A 92 6.16 -0.17 -0.50
CA ALA A 92 6.90 0.05 -1.74
C ALA A 92 7.90 -1.06 -2.05
N ALA A 93 8.25 -1.91 -1.08
CA ALA A 93 9.16 -3.01 -1.33
C ALA A 93 8.53 -4.09 -2.23
N ARG A 94 9.35 -4.66 -3.11
CA ARG A 94 8.91 -5.70 -4.04
C ARG A 94 8.46 -6.94 -3.27
N GLY A 95 7.27 -7.43 -3.60
CA GLY A 95 6.69 -8.61 -2.96
C GLY A 95 6.10 -8.37 -1.58
N VAL A 96 6.07 -7.11 -1.10
CA VAL A 96 5.54 -6.78 0.22
C VAL A 96 4.10 -6.31 0.10
N GLY A 97 3.17 -7.23 0.32
CA GLY A 97 1.74 -6.90 0.48
C GLY A 97 1.38 -6.46 1.91
N PRO A 98 0.10 -6.08 2.16
CA PRO A 98 -0.36 -5.62 3.47
C PRO A 98 -0.11 -6.59 4.62
N THR A 99 -0.18 -7.91 4.37
CA THR A 99 0.08 -8.94 5.39
C THR A 99 1.53 -8.90 5.86
N THR A 100 2.48 -8.90 4.93
CA THR A 100 3.92 -8.81 5.23
C THR A 100 4.26 -7.47 5.84
N ALA A 101 3.69 -6.38 5.30
CA ALA A 101 3.88 -5.04 5.83
C ALA A 101 3.42 -4.92 7.29
N THR A 102 2.27 -5.51 7.64
CA THR A 102 1.78 -5.55 9.02
C THR A 102 2.80 -6.21 9.96
N ARG A 103 3.44 -7.32 9.55
CA ARG A 103 4.44 -8.00 10.38
C ARG A 103 5.67 -7.11 10.59
N ILE A 104 6.16 -6.46 9.54
CA ILE A 104 7.32 -5.56 9.62
C ILE A 104 7.00 -4.35 10.51
N LEU A 105 5.84 -3.72 10.33
CA LEU A 105 5.45 -2.50 11.03
C LEU A 105 5.09 -2.72 12.51
N ARG A 106 4.62 -3.93 12.87
CA ARG A 106 4.31 -4.28 14.27
C ARG A 106 5.57 -4.54 15.11
N ASN A 107 6.70 -4.87 14.48
CA ASN A 107 7.95 -5.02 15.22
C ASN A 107 8.35 -3.66 15.80
N ARG A 108 8.59 -3.63 17.12
CA ARG A 108 9.14 -2.45 17.79
C ARG A 108 10.60 -2.31 17.39
N LEU A 109 10.82 -1.62 16.29
CA LEU A 109 12.14 -1.30 15.77
C LEU A 109 12.70 -0.12 16.57
N ALA A 110 13.92 -0.27 17.09
CA ALA A 110 14.55 0.72 17.96
C ALA A 110 15.05 1.93 17.17
N ARG A 111 15.43 1.71 15.90
CA ARG A 111 15.91 2.74 14.98
C ARG A 111 15.21 2.65 13.63
N GLU A 112 15.25 3.74 12.86
CA GLU A 112 14.71 3.77 11.49
C GLU A 112 15.48 2.81 10.57
N ASP A 113 16.79 2.66 10.76
CA ASP A 113 17.65 1.72 10.02
C ASP A 113 17.16 0.26 10.12
N ASP A 114 16.62 -0.14 11.27
CA ASP A 114 16.10 -1.48 11.49
C ASP A 114 14.86 -1.75 10.60
N LEU A 115 14.09 -0.70 10.26
CA LEU A 115 12.98 -0.79 9.31
C LEU A 115 13.50 -1.11 7.92
N TYR A 116 14.47 -0.35 7.42
CA TYR A 116 15.06 -0.57 6.10
C TYR A 116 15.68 -1.97 6.00
N LEU A 117 16.39 -2.42 7.04
CA LEU A 117 16.94 -3.78 7.09
C LEU A 117 15.83 -4.85 7.04
N SER A 118 14.72 -4.64 7.76
CA SER A 118 13.57 -5.57 7.73
C SER A 118 12.91 -5.62 6.35
N VAL A 119 12.81 -4.47 5.69
CA VAL A 119 12.29 -4.34 4.32
C VAL A 119 13.19 -5.08 3.33
N LEU A 120 14.51 -4.86 3.38
CA LEU A 120 15.47 -5.55 2.51
C LEU A 120 15.45 -7.08 2.69
N ARG A 121 15.27 -7.55 3.93
CA ARG A 121 15.10 -8.99 4.20
C ARG A 121 13.83 -9.53 3.55
N ALA A 122 12.73 -8.80 3.61
CA ALA A 122 11.47 -9.20 2.98
C ALA A 122 11.58 -9.23 1.44
N GLU A 123 12.24 -8.26 0.82
CA GLU A 123 12.49 -8.27 -0.63
C GLU A 123 13.35 -9.47 -1.05
N ARG A 124 14.43 -9.76 -0.32
CA ARG A 124 15.30 -10.90 -0.60
C ARG A 124 14.54 -12.23 -0.45
N GLU A 125 13.68 -12.35 0.55
CA GLU A 125 12.84 -13.54 0.74
C GLU A 125 11.84 -13.72 -0.40
N PHE A 126 11.24 -12.63 -0.86
CA PHE A 126 10.38 -12.66 -2.04
C PHE A 126 11.16 -13.06 -3.29
N GLU A 127 12.31 -12.46 -3.56
CA GLU A 127 13.14 -12.81 -4.72
C GLU A 127 13.59 -14.28 -4.70
N ARG A 128 13.87 -14.84 -3.52
CA ARG A 128 14.22 -16.25 -3.34
C ARG A 128 13.04 -17.17 -3.61
N THR A 129 11.85 -16.80 -3.13
CA THR A 129 10.69 -17.68 -3.18
C THR A 129 9.86 -17.50 -4.43
N ARG A 130 9.95 -16.37 -5.17
CA ARG A 130 9.09 -16.03 -6.33
C ARG A 130 8.99 -17.13 -7.39
N MET A 131 10.02 -17.96 -7.54
CA MET A 131 10.03 -19.11 -8.47
C MET A 131 9.05 -20.23 -8.09
N PHE A 132 8.48 -20.18 -6.89
CA PHE A 132 7.46 -21.10 -6.39
C PHE A 132 6.06 -20.50 -6.38
N TRP A 133 5.89 -19.27 -6.87
CA TRP A 133 4.60 -18.58 -6.95
C TRP A 133 4.19 -18.48 -8.42
N ASP A 134 3.73 -19.61 -8.97
CA ASP A 134 2.96 -19.70 -10.22
C ASP A 134 1.54 -20.17 -9.89
#